data_AF-A0A6A5AH38-F1
#
_entry.id   AF-A0A6A5AH38-F1
#
_cell.length_a   1.000
_cell.length_b   1.000
_cell.length_c   1.000
_cell.angle_alpha   90.00
_cell.angle_beta   90.00
_cell.angle_gamma   90.00
#
_symmetry.space_group_name_H-M   'P 1'
#
loop_
_entity.id
_entity.type
_entity.pdbx_description
1 polymer ?
#
loop_
_entity_poly.entity_id
_entity_poly.type
_entity_poly.pdbx_seq_one_letter_code
_entity_poly.pdbx_strand_id
1 'polypeptide(L)'
;MVYEVRPGPCLESFGIHVAEMAGFPPSVVAVAKRKATELEHFDFKSSSQHQTADDQPITKRLRALDVPAMTDDAVLAAVAALL
;
A
#
# COMPACT_ATOMS: atom_id res chain seq x y z
N MET A 1 -16.02 7.94 12.32
CA MET A 1 -15.42 6.75 11.68
C MET A 1 -15.56 6.89 10.19
N VAL A 2 -14.49 6.68 9.44
CA VAL A 2 -14.54 6.71 7.97
C VAL A 2 -14.61 5.26 7.51
N TYR A 3 -15.74 4.84 6.96
CA TYR A 3 -15.90 3.50 6.36
C TYR A 3 -15.32 3.44 4.93
N GLU A 4 -14.30 4.26 4.68
CA GLU A 4 -13.67 4.46 3.39
C GLU A 4 -12.34 3.69 3.37
N VAL A 5 -12.15 2.86 2.35
CA VAL A 5 -10.90 2.15 2.12
C VAL A 5 -9.92 3.10 1.46
N ARG A 6 -8.84 3.43 2.18
CA ARG A 6 -7.74 4.26 1.65
C ARG A 6 -6.55 3.36 1.26
N PRO A 7 -5.81 3.74 0.21
CA PRO A 7 -4.60 3.01 -0.18
C PRO A 7 -3.51 3.15 0.87
N GLY A 8 -2.71 2.10 1.04
CA GLY A 8 -1.58 2.05 1.97
C GLY A 8 -1.90 1.34 3.29
N PRO A 9 -0.86 0.96 4.05
CA PRO A 9 -1.04 0.30 5.34
C PRO A 9 -1.55 1.29 6.40
N CYS A 10 -2.20 0.76 7.44
CA CYS A 10 -2.48 1.52 8.64
C CYS A 10 -1.18 1.69 9.44
N LEU A 11 -0.79 2.94 9.71
CA LEU A 11 0.49 3.26 10.37
C LEU A 11 0.39 3.35 11.90
N GLU A 12 -0.83 3.35 12.46
CA GLU A 12 -1.07 3.50 13.90
C GLU A 12 -2.22 2.58 14.36
N SER A 13 -2.12 2.01 15.57
CA SER A 13 -3.20 1.18 16.13
C SER A 13 -4.42 2.00 16.53
N PHE A 14 -5.42 2.05 15.64
CA PHE A 14 -6.71 2.70 15.91
C PHE A 14 -7.53 2.04 17.04
N GLY A 15 -7.19 0.80 17.43
CA GLY A 15 -7.90 0.06 18.49
C GLY A 15 -7.87 0.75 19.86
N ILE A 16 -6.80 1.49 20.18
CA ILE A 16 -6.69 2.24 21.44
C ILE A 16 -7.69 3.39 21.47
N HIS A 17 -7.87 4.07 20.33
CA HIS A 17 -8.87 5.13 20.19
C HIS A 17 -10.29 4.59 20.36
N VAL A 18 -10.56 3.40 19.81
CA VAL A 18 -11.85 2.73 19.99
C VAL A 18 -12.08 2.31 21.44
N ALA A 19 -11.06 1.80 22.14
CA ALA A 19 -11.16 1.44 23.55
C ALA A 19 -11.47 2.66 24.44
N GLU A 20 -10.87 3.82 24.15
CA GLU A 20 -11.17 5.09 24.82
C GLU A 20 -12.63 5.51 24.60
N MET A 21 -13.14 5.43 23.36
CA MET A 21 -14.56 5.69 23.06
C MET A 21 -15.51 4.69 23.74
N ALA A 22 -15.08 3.44 23.92
CA ALA A 22 -15.84 2.40 24.60
C ALA A 22 -15.84 2.53 26.13
N GLY A 23 -15.17 3.55 26.68
CA GLY A 23 -15.15 3.82 28.12
C GLY A 23 -14.21 2.92 28.92
N PHE A 24 -13.14 2.42 28.30
CA PHE A 24 -12.11 1.69 29.04
C PHE A 24 -11.48 2.56 30.12
N PRO A 25 -11.02 1.98 31.25
CA PRO A 25 -10.41 2.77 32.32
C PRO A 25 -9.20 3.59 31.82
N PRO A 26 -9.04 4.86 32.23
CA PRO A 26 -7.95 5.71 31.77
C PRO A 26 -6.55 5.12 32.02
N SER A 27 -6.38 4.36 33.10
CA SER A 27 -5.13 3.67 33.43
C SER A 27 -4.77 2.60 32.39
N VAL A 28 -5.77 1.86 31.88
CA VAL A 28 -5.58 0.84 30.84
C VAL A 28 -5.24 1.51 29.51
N VAL A 29 -5.95 2.57 29.15
CA VAL A 29 -5.69 3.36 27.93
C VAL A 29 -4.28 3.96 27.97
N ALA A 30 -3.84 4.49 29.11
CA ALA A 30 -2.51 5.07 29.28
C ALA A 30 -1.39 4.01 29.12
N VAL A 31 -1.57 2.82 29.71
CA VAL A 31 -0.61 1.71 29.56
C VAL A 31 -0.57 1.23 28.11
N ALA A 32 -1.73 1.12 27.45
CA ALA A 32 -1.81 0.74 26.04
C ALA A 32 -1.12 1.76 25.12
N LYS A 33 -1.34 3.06 25.32
CA LYS A 33 -0.67 4.14 24.57
C LYS A 33 0.86 4.04 24.71
N ARG A 34 1.36 3.88 25.95
CA ARG A 34 2.80 3.73 26.20
C ARG A 34 3.37 2.49 25.49
N LYS A 35 2.67 1.35 25.57
CA LYS A 35 3.11 0.11 24.91
C LYS A 35 3.08 0.19 23.39
N ALA A 36 2.08 0.86 22.81
CA ALA A 36 2.05 1.11 21.39
C ALA A 36 3.26 1.94 20.95
N THR A 37 3.59 3.04 21.64
CA THR A 37 4.79 3.84 21.34
C THR A 37 6.09 3.03 21.45
N GLU A 38 6.20 2.11 22.41
CA GLU A 38 7.37 1.24 22.57
C GLU A 38 7.52 0.22 21.42
N LEU A 39 6.42 -0.25 20.82
CA LEU A 39 6.40 -1.38 19.90
C LEU A 39 6.17 -0.99 18.43
N GLU A 40 5.51 0.13 18.16
CA GLU A 40 5.16 0.62 16.83
C GLU A 40 6.30 1.42 16.16
N HIS A 41 7.55 1.01 16.36
CA HIS A 41 8.67 1.49 15.56
C HIS A 41 8.60 0.88 14.16
N PHE A 42 7.66 1.38 13.35
CA PHE A 42 7.62 1.08 11.94
C PHE A 42 8.72 1.88 11.25
N ASP A 43 9.87 1.24 10.99
CA ASP A 43 10.93 1.76 10.13
C ASP A 43 10.44 1.88 8.68
N PHE A 44 9.57 2.87 8.40
CA PHE A 44 9.16 3.24 7.05
C PHE A 44 9.99 4.41 6.49
N LYS A 45 11.19 4.67 7.04
CA LYS A 45 12.08 5.75 6.57
C LYS A 45 12.63 5.55 5.14
N SER A 46 12.20 4.56 4.37
CA SER A 46 12.65 4.36 2.99
C SER A 46 11.61 3.92 1.96
N SER A 47 10.32 3.73 2.31
CA SER A 47 9.29 3.39 1.32
C SER A 47 8.58 4.63 0.75
N SER A 48 9.31 5.72 0.56
CA SER A 48 8.88 6.84 -0.31
C SER A 48 8.95 6.46 -1.79
N GLN A 49 9.40 5.24 -2.12
CA GLN A 49 9.20 4.68 -3.46
C GLN A 49 7.87 3.96 -3.48
N HIS A 50 6.84 4.71 -3.85
CA HIS A 50 5.53 4.22 -4.24
C HIS A 50 5.68 3.41 -5.54
N GLN A 51 6.32 2.23 -5.49
CA GLN A 51 6.33 1.29 -6.60
C GLN A 51 4.92 0.71 -6.71
N THR A 52 4.05 1.46 -7.38
CA THR A 52 2.80 0.93 -7.88
C THR A 52 3.12 -0.21 -8.86
N ALA A 53 2.18 -1.13 -9.10
CA ALA A 53 2.36 -2.15 -10.15
C ALA A 53 2.71 -1.53 -11.53
N ASP A 54 2.46 -0.22 -11.70
CA ASP A 54 2.78 0.58 -12.87
C ASP A 54 4.28 0.90 -13.04
N ASP A 55 5.07 0.81 -11.97
CA ASP A 55 6.50 1.10 -12.03
C ASP A 55 7.37 -0.07 -12.48
N GLN A 56 6.76 -1.24 -12.72
CA GLN A 56 7.50 -2.37 -13.27
C GLN A 56 7.96 -2.06 -14.70
N PRO A 57 9.19 -2.46 -15.08
CA PRO A 57 9.71 -2.19 -16.42
C PRO A 57 8.83 -2.82 -17.52
N ILE A 58 8.18 -3.94 -17.21
CA ILE A 58 7.31 -4.64 -18.16
C ILE A 58 6.00 -3.88 -18.42
N THR A 59 5.38 -3.26 -17.41
CA THR A 59 4.12 -2.51 -17.57
C THR A 59 4.32 -1.23 -18.37
N LYS A 60 5.48 -0.56 -18.19
CA LYS A 60 5.88 0.61 -18.99
C LYS A 60 6.09 0.24 -20.46
N ARG A 61 6.81 -0.87 -20.72
CA ARG A 61 7.07 -1.34 -22.10
C ARG A 61 5.79 -1.81 -22.79
N LEU A 62 4.89 -2.49 -22.07
CA LEU A 62 3.62 -2.96 -22.63
C LEU A 62 2.69 -1.81 -23.04
N ARG A 63 2.58 -0.76 -22.22
CA ARG A 63 1.77 0.44 -22.55
C ARG A 63 2.31 1.26 -23.72
N ALA A 64 3.61 1.16 -24.00
CA ALA A 64 4.24 1.85 -25.12
C ALA A 64 3.98 1.17 -26.48
N LEU A 65 3.36 -0.02 -26.50
CA LEU A 65 3.01 -0.72 -27.73
C LEU A 65 1.71 -0.16 -28.32
N ASP A 66 1.75 0.20 -29.60
CA ASP A 66 0.57 0.62 -30.36
C ASP A 66 -0.17 -0.59 -30.94
N VAL A 67 -0.78 -1.37 -30.04
CA VAL A 67 -1.47 -2.64 -30.37
C VAL A 67 -2.50 -2.50 -31.51
N PRO A 68 -3.32 -1.42 -31.60
CA PRO A 68 -4.32 -1.28 -32.68
C PRO A 68 -3.74 -1.15 -34.09
N ALA A 69 -2.48 -0.76 -34.24
CA ALA A 69 -1.82 -0.61 -35.54
C ALA A 69 -1.04 -1.87 -35.97
N MET A 70 -1.00 -2.90 -35.13
CA MET A 70 -0.19 -4.11 -35.34
C MET A 70 -1.03 -5.28 -35.85
N THR A 71 -0.39 -6.21 -36.55
CA THR A 71 -0.97 -7.53 -36.87
C THR A 71 -0.83 -8.46 -35.67
N ASP A 72 -1.70 -9.47 -35.56
CA ASP A 72 -1.70 -10.42 -34.43
C ASP A 72 -0.33 -11.09 -34.22
N ASP A 73 0.35 -11.48 -35.30
CA ASP A 73 1.71 -12.05 -35.25
C ASP A 73 2.75 -11.05 -34.71
N ALA A 74 2.63 -9.77 -35.10
CA ALA A 74 3.52 -8.72 -34.62
C ALA A 74 3.29 -8.41 -33.14
N VAL A 75 2.03 -8.48 -32.67
CA VAL A 75 1.69 -8.36 -31.25
C VAL A 75 2.31 -9.51 -30.46
N LEU A 76 2.17 -10.74 -30.95
CA LEU A 76 2.72 -11.93 -30.27
C LEU A 76 4.25 -11.86 -30.15
N ALA A 77 4.93 -11.45 -31.22
CA ALA A 77 6.38 -11.26 -31.22
C ALA A 77 6.82 -10.13 -30.28
N ALA A 78 6.09 -9.01 -30.26
CA ALA A 78 6.40 -7.88 -29.39
C ALA A 78 6.23 -8.25 -27.91
N VAL A 79 5.14 -8.94 -27.53
CA VAL A 79 4.90 -9.40 -26.16
C VAL A 79 5.93 -10.47 -25.75
N ALA A 80 6.30 -11.39 -26.65
CA ALA A 80 7.35 -12.37 -26.38
C ALA A 80 8.72 -11.73 -26.10
N ALA A 81 9.02 -10.58 -26.71
CA ALA A 81 10.24 -9.80 -26.44
C ALA A 81 10.18 -8.96 -25.15
N LEU A 82 9.04 -8.94 -24.45
CA LEU A 82 8.88 -8.29 -23.15
C LEU A 82 9.14 -9.23 -21.95
N LEU A 83 9.11 -10.54 -22.16
CA LEU A 83 9.45 -11.59 -21.19
C LEU A 83 10.95 -11.82 -21.13
#